data_AF-A0A9D2R4S7-F1
#
_entry.id   AF-A0A9D2R4S7-F1
#
_cell.length_a   1.000
_cell.length_b   1.000
_cell.length_c   1.000
_cell.angle_alpha   90.00
_cell.angle_beta   90.00
_cell.angle_gamma   90.00
#
_symmetry.space_group_name_H-M   'P 1'
#
loop_
_entity.id
_entity.type
_entity.pdbx_description
1 polymer ?
#
loop_
_entity_poly.entity_id
_entity_poly.type
_entity_poly.pdbx_seq_one_letter_code
_entity_poly.pdbx_strand_id
1 'polypeptide(L)'
;MKNLIRKMLLVMCVATFALAFTACGKSDKPEPDAVEEEDTAKDEAEEPEEPAAENEEDASDLPASGKYATLEDFINSDLMQEQLDSQIASLEGTGLTADITAEDNKLVYNFTITDPNVAASLDAAALQSSLDSQASTFESIASTIPLAVEIDNPVVVVRYLDSTGAVIVSQEFAPSAE
;
A
#
# COMPACT_ATOMS: atom_id res chain seq x y z
N MET A 1 3.14 29.08 27.99
CA MET A 1 1.67 29.22 27.92
C MET A 1 1.25 29.28 26.46
N LYS A 2 0.84 28.15 25.85
CA LYS A 2 0.04 28.04 24.61
C LYS A 2 -0.24 26.57 24.23
N ASN A 3 -0.60 25.72 25.20
CA ASN A 3 -0.81 24.27 24.93
C ASN A 3 -1.96 23.70 25.76
N LEU A 4 -3.02 24.47 26.03
CA LEU A 4 -4.08 24.10 26.98
C LEU A 4 -5.48 23.96 26.38
N ILE A 5 -5.64 24.03 25.06
CA ILE A 5 -6.95 23.93 24.40
C ILE A 5 -7.15 22.63 23.60
N ARG A 6 -6.10 21.84 23.32
CA ARG A 6 -6.24 20.62 22.48
C ARG A 6 -6.58 19.32 23.23
N LYS A 7 -6.83 19.35 24.55
CA LYS A 7 -7.01 18.14 25.37
C LYS A 7 -8.45 17.81 25.76
N MET A 8 -9.45 18.36 25.06
CA MET A 8 -10.84 18.14 25.45
C MET A 8 -11.76 17.91 24.27
N LEU A 9 -11.58 16.79 23.56
CA LEU A 9 -12.68 16.08 22.92
C LEU A 9 -12.29 14.64 22.57
N LEU A 10 -12.27 13.77 23.59
CA LEU A 10 -12.29 12.32 23.37
C LEU A 10 -13.08 11.71 24.54
N VAL A 11 -14.39 11.58 24.33
CA VAL A 11 -15.32 10.96 25.29
C VAL A 11 -16.18 9.94 24.55
N MET A 12 -15.99 8.68 24.99
CA MET A 12 -16.89 7.52 24.95
C MET A 12 -17.09 6.72 23.65
N CYS A 13 -16.37 5.59 23.60
CA CYS A 13 -16.89 4.29 23.17
C CYS A 13 -18.14 3.90 23.96
N VAL A 14 -19.17 3.32 23.31
CA VAL A 14 -19.95 2.16 23.81
C VAL A 14 -20.74 1.52 22.64
N ALA A 15 -20.50 0.21 22.42
CA ALA A 15 -21.38 -0.84 21.85
C ALA A 15 -21.81 -0.71 20.37
N THR A 16 -21.83 -1.75 19.52
CA THR A 16 -22.12 -3.18 19.73
C THR A 16 -21.45 -4.04 18.66
N PHE A 17 -20.59 -4.97 19.06
CA PHE A 17 -20.16 -6.08 18.20
C PHE A 17 -21.14 -7.24 18.43
N ALA A 18 -22.10 -7.42 17.52
CA ALA A 18 -23.02 -8.56 17.55
C ALA A 18 -22.47 -9.68 16.66
N LEU A 19 -21.80 -10.64 17.29
CA LEU A 19 -21.52 -11.95 16.70
C LEU A 19 -22.84 -12.72 16.57
N ALA A 20 -23.21 -13.09 15.34
CA ALA A 20 -24.25 -14.09 15.10
C ALA A 20 -23.61 -15.34 14.47
N PHE A 21 -23.18 -16.27 15.34
CA PHE A 21 -22.99 -17.69 14.98
C PHE A 21 -24.08 -18.50 15.69
N THR A 22 -25.02 -19.04 14.90
CA THR A 22 -25.96 -20.14 15.20
C THR A 22 -26.92 -20.21 14.01
N ALA A 23 -27.15 -21.32 13.29
CA ALA A 23 -26.91 -22.73 13.57
C ALA A 23 -26.82 -23.56 12.28
N CYS A 24 -26.17 -24.72 12.41
CA CYS A 24 -26.23 -25.83 11.48
C CYS A 24 -27.66 -26.35 11.21
N GLY A 25 -27.93 -26.68 9.95
CA GLY A 25 -28.74 -27.82 9.52
C GLY A 25 -28.34 -28.15 8.08
N LYS A 26 -27.51 -29.19 7.81
CA LYS A 26 -27.92 -30.55 7.37
C LYS A 26 -29.01 -30.49 6.28
N SER A 27 -28.86 -30.99 5.05
CA SER A 27 -28.03 -32.06 4.51
C SER A 27 -28.00 -32.00 2.97
N ASP A 28 -27.14 -32.84 2.39
CA ASP A 28 -27.23 -33.47 1.06
C ASP A 28 -26.86 -32.69 -0.21
N LYS A 29 -25.82 -33.23 -0.86
CA LYS A 29 -25.48 -33.07 -2.27
C LYS A 29 -25.99 -34.31 -3.00
N PRO A 30 -26.62 -34.16 -4.18
CA PRO A 30 -25.89 -34.55 -5.40
C PRO A 30 -26.10 -33.57 -6.58
N GLU A 31 -25.06 -33.43 -7.40
CA GLU A 31 -25.06 -32.92 -8.77
C GLU A 31 -25.87 -33.84 -9.72
N PRO A 32 -25.93 -33.61 -11.05
CA PRO A 32 -26.13 -32.39 -11.86
C PRO A 32 -27.27 -32.58 -12.91
N ASP A 33 -27.86 -31.52 -13.47
CA ASP A 33 -28.57 -31.61 -14.77
C ASP A 33 -28.71 -30.25 -15.46
N ALA A 34 -27.92 -30.09 -16.52
CA ALA A 34 -28.34 -29.83 -17.91
C ALA A 34 -29.52 -28.87 -18.22
N VAL A 35 -29.10 -27.72 -18.79
CA VAL A 35 -29.60 -27.00 -19.99
C VAL A 35 -30.95 -26.24 -20.02
N GLU A 36 -30.83 -25.06 -20.66
CA GLU A 36 -31.73 -24.37 -21.62
C GLU A 36 -32.49 -23.10 -21.15
N GLU A 37 -32.03 -22.00 -21.75
CA GLU A 37 -32.78 -21.06 -22.60
C GLU A 37 -33.53 -19.87 -21.98
N GLU A 38 -33.10 -18.69 -22.46
CA GLU A 38 -33.89 -17.57 -23.01
C GLU A 38 -34.78 -16.73 -22.07
N ASP A 39 -34.45 -15.44 -21.95
CA ASP A 39 -35.07 -14.36 -22.73
C ASP A 39 -35.24 -13.05 -21.94
N THR A 40 -35.25 -11.95 -22.68
CA THR A 40 -35.86 -10.63 -22.42
C THR A 40 -35.09 -9.57 -21.60
N ALA A 41 -34.34 -8.78 -22.35
CA ALA A 41 -34.62 -7.37 -22.68
C ALA A 41 -34.77 -6.28 -21.59
N LYS A 42 -34.02 -5.19 -21.85
CA LYS A 42 -34.26 -3.77 -21.54
C LYS A 42 -34.27 -3.33 -20.06
N ASP A 43 -33.41 -2.36 -19.72
CA ASP A 43 -33.87 -0.96 -19.61
C ASP A 43 -32.70 0.03 -19.53
N GLU A 44 -32.99 1.26 -19.95
CA GLU A 44 -32.16 2.43 -20.09
C GLU A 44 -31.66 3.04 -18.76
N ALA A 45 -30.51 3.74 -18.85
CA ALA A 45 -30.14 4.99 -18.18
C ALA A 45 -30.43 5.20 -16.67
N GLU A 46 -29.37 5.45 -15.89
CA GLU A 46 -29.18 6.75 -15.22
C GLU A 46 -27.76 6.84 -14.62
N GLU A 47 -27.03 7.88 -15.02
CA GLU A 47 -25.97 8.48 -14.21
C GLU A 47 -26.55 8.92 -12.87
N PRO A 48 -25.74 8.83 -11.82
CA PRO A 48 -25.62 9.97 -10.93
C PRO A 48 -24.16 10.42 -10.91
N GLU A 49 -23.90 11.57 -11.55
CA GLU A 49 -22.87 12.48 -11.07
C GLU A 49 -23.28 12.94 -9.67
N GLU A 50 -22.49 12.62 -8.65
CA GLU A 50 -22.48 13.36 -7.39
C GLU A 50 -21.03 13.43 -6.85
N PRO A 51 -20.73 14.51 -6.11
CA PRO A 51 -19.61 15.38 -6.41
C PRO A 51 -18.29 14.91 -5.82
N ALA A 52 -17.21 15.34 -6.47
CA ALA A 52 -15.87 15.39 -5.90
C ALA A 52 -15.93 16.08 -4.54
N ALA A 53 -15.87 15.27 -3.48
CA ALA A 53 -15.46 15.75 -2.17
C ALA A 53 -13.96 16.05 -2.29
N GLU A 54 -13.64 17.31 -2.54
CA GLU A 54 -12.31 17.87 -2.36
C GLU A 54 -11.96 17.68 -0.87
N ASN A 55 -11.27 16.57 -0.59
CA ASN A 55 -10.59 16.36 0.67
C ASN A 55 -9.41 17.32 0.67
N GLU A 56 -9.62 18.54 1.17
CA GLU A 56 -8.54 19.45 1.51
C GLU A 56 -7.78 18.86 2.72
N GLU A 57 -6.92 17.89 2.42
CA GLU A 57 -5.84 17.52 3.33
C GLU A 57 -4.84 18.68 3.35
N ASP A 58 -4.55 19.13 4.57
CA ASP A 58 -3.69 20.23 4.97
C ASP A 58 -2.37 20.24 4.16
N ALA A 59 -2.39 20.95 3.02
CA ALA A 59 -1.30 21.08 2.04
C ALA A 59 -0.17 22.01 2.54
N SER A 60 0.20 21.88 3.82
CA SER A 60 1.21 22.72 4.46
C SER A 60 2.62 22.50 3.92
N ASP A 61 2.85 21.37 3.23
CA ASP A 61 4.18 20.93 2.77
C ASP A 61 4.25 20.64 1.26
N LEU A 62 3.15 20.82 0.51
CA LEU A 62 3.21 20.71 -0.93
C LEU A 62 3.94 21.92 -1.53
N PRO A 63 4.84 21.71 -2.52
CA PRO A 63 5.47 22.81 -3.22
C PRO A 63 4.40 23.69 -3.89
N ALA A 64 4.72 24.95 -4.15
CA ALA A 64 3.77 25.91 -4.73
C ALA A 64 3.17 25.48 -6.09
N SER A 65 3.83 24.54 -6.78
CA SER A 65 3.38 23.87 -8.01
C SER A 65 2.36 22.75 -7.79
N GLY A 66 2.13 22.31 -6.56
CA GLY A 66 1.29 21.16 -6.18
C GLY A 66 1.99 19.80 -6.31
N LYS A 67 3.17 19.74 -6.94
CA LYS A 67 3.98 18.52 -7.13
C LYS A 67 5.48 18.79 -7.00
N TYR A 68 6.21 17.79 -6.51
CA TYR A 68 7.67 17.77 -6.44
C TYR A 68 8.28 17.59 -7.84
N ALA A 69 9.43 18.22 -8.09
CA ALA A 69 10.11 18.14 -9.38
C ALA A 69 10.79 16.78 -9.60
N THR A 70 11.25 16.14 -8.52
CA THR A 70 11.94 14.85 -8.57
C THR A 70 11.47 13.91 -7.48
N LEU A 71 11.69 12.61 -7.67
CA LEU A 71 11.47 11.62 -6.61
C LEU A 71 12.35 11.89 -5.39
N GLU A 72 13.58 12.37 -5.59
CA GLU A 72 14.49 12.71 -4.51
C GLU A 72 13.95 13.85 -3.64
N ASP A 73 13.38 14.90 -4.25
CA ASP A 73 12.72 15.98 -3.51
C ASP A 73 11.49 15.48 -2.75
N PHE A 74 10.72 14.57 -3.35
CA PHE A 74 9.53 13.98 -2.71
C PHE A 74 9.90 13.13 -1.49
N ILE A 75 10.86 12.22 -1.61
CA ILE A 75 11.23 11.35 -0.47
C ILE A 75 11.86 12.13 0.68
N ASN A 76 12.54 13.24 0.38
CA ASN A 76 13.17 14.10 1.38
C ASN A 76 12.23 15.21 1.92
N SER A 77 10.96 15.23 1.50
CA SER A 77 9.96 16.15 2.06
C SER A 77 9.63 15.79 3.51
N ASP A 78 9.28 16.79 4.33
CA ASP A 78 8.99 16.58 5.75
C ASP A 78 7.79 15.62 5.90
N LEU A 79 6.76 15.79 5.07
CA LEU A 79 5.58 14.91 5.02
C LEU A 79 5.97 13.45 4.74
N MET A 80 6.78 13.21 3.71
CA MET A 80 7.17 11.85 3.34
C MET A 80 8.11 11.24 4.38
N GLN A 81 9.08 12.00 4.90
CA GLN A 81 9.97 11.55 5.96
C GLN A 81 9.20 11.12 7.21
N GLU A 82 8.19 11.87 7.65
CA GLU A 82 7.36 11.48 8.80
C GLU A 82 6.64 10.14 8.56
N GLN A 83 6.09 9.96 7.35
CA GLN A 83 5.44 8.70 6.98
C GLN A 83 6.44 7.54 6.89
N LEU A 84 7.64 7.76 6.34
CA LEU A 84 8.68 6.73 6.22
C LEU A 84 9.22 6.33 7.58
N ASP A 85 9.48 7.30 8.47
CA ASP A 85 9.94 7.04 9.84
C ASP A 85 8.95 6.15 10.59
N SER A 86 7.65 6.42 10.46
CA SER A 86 6.62 5.58 11.09
C SER A 86 6.62 4.13 10.58
N GLN A 87 6.86 3.95 9.27
CA GLN A 87 6.94 2.62 8.65
C GLN A 87 8.22 1.90 9.05
N ILE A 88 9.37 2.57 9.04
CA ILE A 88 10.65 2.00 9.48
C ILE A 88 10.59 1.61 10.95
N ALA A 89 10.00 2.46 11.80
CA ALA A 89 9.78 2.15 13.21
C ALA A 89 8.93 0.89 13.41
N SER A 90 7.95 0.63 12.53
CA SER A 90 7.14 -0.60 12.57
C SER A 90 7.94 -1.87 12.28
N LEU A 91 9.10 -1.75 11.64
CA LEU A 91 10.01 -2.86 11.35
C LEU A 91 11.02 -3.11 12.49
N GLU A 92 11.12 -2.22 13.48
CA GLU A 92 12.02 -2.42 14.61
C GLU A 92 11.71 -3.74 15.34
N GLY A 93 12.76 -4.52 15.62
CA GLY A 93 12.64 -5.81 16.29
C GLY A 93 12.17 -6.97 15.40
N THR A 94 11.86 -6.73 14.12
CA THR A 94 11.52 -7.81 13.16
C THR A 94 12.74 -8.52 12.59
N GLY A 95 13.93 -7.94 12.76
CA GLY A 95 15.16 -8.41 12.12
C GLY A 95 15.37 -7.90 10.70
N LEU A 96 14.54 -6.96 10.25
CA LEU A 96 14.70 -6.22 9.00
C LEU A 96 14.86 -4.72 9.28
N THR A 97 15.58 -4.04 8.39
CA THR A 97 15.59 -2.58 8.28
C THR A 97 15.16 -2.19 6.88
N ALA A 98 14.51 -1.05 6.71
CA ALA A 98 14.17 -0.50 5.41
C ALA A 98 14.86 0.85 5.21
N ASP A 99 15.28 1.09 3.96
CA ASP A 99 15.80 2.36 3.47
C ASP A 99 15.16 2.64 2.11
N ILE A 100 14.86 3.90 1.82
CA ILE A 100 14.16 4.29 0.60
C ILE A 100 14.96 5.34 -0.12
N THR A 101 15.30 5.05 -1.37
CA THR A 101 16.13 5.91 -2.22
C THR A 101 15.44 6.20 -3.55
N ALA A 102 15.82 7.29 -4.20
CA ALA A 102 15.41 7.59 -5.56
C ALA A 102 16.57 7.29 -6.54
N GLU A 103 16.28 6.61 -7.64
CA GLU A 103 17.21 6.36 -8.76
C GLU A 103 16.50 6.75 -10.06
N ASP A 104 16.76 7.95 -10.59
CA ASP A 104 16.08 8.49 -11.77
C ASP A 104 14.53 8.47 -11.64
N ASN A 105 13.87 7.58 -12.40
CA ASN A 105 12.42 7.37 -12.35
C ASN A 105 11.98 6.29 -11.36
N LYS A 106 12.91 5.78 -10.55
CA LYS A 106 12.70 4.63 -9.68
C LYS A 106 12.67 5.02 -8.22
N LEU A 107 11.60 4.62 -7.53
CA LEU A 107 11.54 4.63 -6.07
C LEU A 107 11.99 3.27 -5.57
N VAL A 108 13.11 3.21 -4.87
CA VAL A 108 13.77 1.96 -4.48
C VAL A 108 13.59 1.71 -2.98
N TYR A 109 12.94 0.61 -2.62
CA TYR A 109 12.83 0.10 -1.26
C TYR A 109 13.92 -0.95 -1.02
N ASN A 110 14.85 -0.66 -0.11
CA ASN A 110 15.94 -1.53 0.28
C ASN A 110 15.64 -2.16 1.65
N PHE A 111 15.15 -3.40 1.66
CA PHE A 111 14.92 -4.18 2.87
C PHE A 111 16.16 -5.02 3.20
N THR A 112 16.90 -4.62 4.24
CA THR A 112 18.11 -5.34 4.69
C THR A 112 17.76 -6.31 5.82
N ILE A 113 18.08 -7.59 5.62
CA ILE A 113 17.91 -8.63 6.64
C ILE A 113 19.12 -8.58 7.58
N THR A 114 18.89 -8.15 8.82
CA THR A 114 19.94 -7.93 9.82
C THR A 114 19.99 -9.04 10.87
N ASP A 115 18.88 -9.74 11.13
CA ASP A 115 18.85 -10.87 12.06
C ASP A 115 19.29 -12.17 11.36
N PRO A 116 20.33 -12.86 11.86
CA PRO A 116 20.83 -14.10 11.27
C PRO A 116 19.81 -15.26 11.33
N ASN A 117 18.90 -15.27 12.31
CA ASN A 117 17.84 -16.28 12.40
C ASN A 117 16.79 -16.08 11.31
N VAL A 118 16.44 -14.82 11.02
CA VAL A 118 15.55 -14.47 9.91
C VAL A 118 16.22 -14.85 8.59
N ALA A 119 17.48 -14.46 8.40
CA ALA A 119 18.27 -14.81 7.21
C ALA A 119 18.38 -16.33 6.98
N ALA A 120 18.51 -17.12 8.05
CA ALA A 120 18.56 -18.58 7.95
C ALA A 120 17.21 -19.22 7.59
N SER A 121 16.10 -18.51 7.81
CA SER A 121 14.74 -19.00 7.57
C SER A 121 14.16 -18.58 6.21
N LEU A 122 14.73 -17.54 5.58
CA LEU A 122 14.27 -16.99 4.32
C LEU A 122 15.28 -17.31 3.22
N ASP A 123 14.84 -18.04 2.21
CA ASP A 123 15.61 -18.20 0.98
C ASP A 123 15.11 -17.23 -0.11
N ALA A 124 15.88 -17.14 -1.21
CA ALA A 124 15.54 -16.26 -2.31
C ALA A 124 14.15 -16.58 -2.92
N ALA A 125 13.73 -17.85 -2.91
CA ALA A 125 12.44 -18.25 -3.46
C ALA A 125 11.26 -17.77 -2.58
N ALA A 126 11.39 -17.88 -1.25
CA ALA A 126 10.41 -17.36 -0.30
C ALA A 126 10.30 -15.82 -0.39
N LEU A 127 11.43 -15.12 -0.49
CA LEU A 127 11.45 -13.67 -0.68
C LEU A 127 10.81 -13.26 -2.02
N GLN A 128 11.14 -13.95 -3.11
CA GLN A 128 10.53 -13.71 -4.41
C GLN A 128 9.02 -13.95 -4.37
N SER A 129 8.56 -15.05 -3.76
CA SER A 129 7.14 -15.32 -3.61
C SER A 129 6.43 -14.26 -2.77
N SER A 130 7.11 -13.67 -1.78
CA SER A 130 6.57 -12.56 -0.98
C SER A 130 6.42 -11.29 -1.82
N LEU A 131 7.39 -11.00 -2.71
CA LEU A 131 7.30 -9.89 -3.66
C LEU A 131 6.15 -10.09 -4.65
N ASP A 132 6.04 -11.27 -5.24
CA ASP A 132 4.97 -11.60 -6.18
C ASP A 132 3.59 -11.49 -5.52
N SER A 133 3.45 -11.90 -4.26
CA SER A 133 2.19 -11.79 -3.51
C SER A 133 1.77 -10.35 -3.21
N GLN A 134 2.73 -9.42 -3.21
CA GLN A 134 2.53 -7.99 -2.91
C GLN A 134 2.65 -7.12 -4.15
N ALA A 135 2.75 -7.70 -5.35
CA ALA A 135 2.95 -6.96 -6.60
C ALA A 135 1.93 -5.84 -6.76
N SER A 136 0.64 -6.13 -6.56
CA SER A 136 -0.44 -5.13 -6.68
C SER A 136 -0.29 -3.94 -5.72
N THR A 137 0.33 -4.15 -4.55
CA THR A 137 0.61 -3.08 -3.59
C THR A 137 1.69 -2.14 -4.15
N PHE A 138 2.79 -2.70 -4.67
CA PHE A 138 3.87 -1.90 -5.25
C PHE A 138 3.48 -1.24 -6.57
N GLU A 139 2.69 -1.92 -7.40
CA GLU A 139 2.10 -1.35 -8.61
C GLU A 139 1.16 -0.18 -8.28
N SER A 140 0.35 -0.31 -7.21
CA SER A 140 -0.50 0.79 -6.73
C SER A 140 0.33 1.97 -6.26
N ILE A 141 1.41 1.73 -5.51
CA ILE A 141 2.34 2.80 -5.11
C ILE A 141 2.91 3.48 -6.36
N ALA A 142 3.38 2.70 -7.35
CA ALA A 142 3.90 3.24 -8.61
C ALA A 142 2.87 4.12 -9.33
N SER A 143 1.60 3.72 -9.35
CA SER A 143 0.49 4.51 -9.92
C SER A 143 0.22 5.83 -9.18
N THR A 144 0.54 5.93 -7.89
CA THR A 144 0.33 7.16 -7.10
C THR A 144 1.45 8.18 -7.23
N ILE A 145 2.66 7.75 -7.59
CA ILE A 145 3.84 8.63 -7.70
C ILE A 145 3.57 9.87 -8.60
N PRO A 146 2.95 9.75 -9.79
CA PRO A 146 2.71 10.91 -10.67
C PRO A 146 1.72 11.92 -10.10
N LEU A 147 0.98 11.59 -9.04
CA LEU A 147 0.09 12.53 -8.36
C LEU A 147 0.88 13.55 -7.54
N ALA A 148 2.03 13.14 -6.98
CA ALA A 148 2.89 13.98 -6.15
C ALA A 148 4.15 14.46 -6.86
N VAL A 149 4.60 13.77 -7.93
CA VAL A 149 5.87 14.07 -8.61
C VAL A 149 5.65 14.30 -10.10
N GLU A 150 6.35 15.27 -10.68
CA GLU A 150 6.40 15.50 -12.12
C GLU A 150 7.28 14.44 -12.81
N ILE A 151 6.73 13.25 -13.03
CA ILE A 151 7.49 12.11 -13.56
C ILE A 151 6.65 11.25 -14.49
N ASP A 152 7.27 10.82 -15.60
CA ASP A 152 6.71 9.85 -16.52
C ASP A 152 7.23 8.44 -16.20
N ASN A 153 6.35 7.45 -16.37
CA ASN A 153 6.67 6.02 -16.22
C ASN A 153 7.43 5.71 -14.92
N PRO A 154 6.90 6.05 -13.73
CA PRO A 154 7.57 5.73 -12.48
C PRO A 154 7.68 4.22 -12.31
N VAL A 155 8.71 3.77 -11.59
CA VAL A 155 8.89 2.35 -11.25
C VAL A 155 9.17 2.23 -9.77
N VAL A 156 8.53 1.30 -9.09
CA VAL A 156 8.92 0.90 -7.73
C VAL A 156 9.85 -0.29 -7.83
N VAL A 157 11.04 -0.20 -7.24
CA VAL A 157 11.97 -1.33 -7.15
C VAL A 157 12.02 -1.78 -5.70
N VAL A 158 11.82 -3.07 -5.46
CA VAL A 158 11.95 -3.64 -4.12
C VAL A 158 13.11 -4.61 -4.10
N ARG A 159 14.07 -4.36 -3.20
CA ARG A 159 15.29 -5.15 -3.04
C ARG A 159 15.32 -5.73 -1.63
N TYR A 160 15.53 -7.04 -1.53
CA TYR A 160 15.95 -7.66 -0.28
C TYR A 160 17.46 -7.83 -0.30
N LEU A 161 18.13 -7.33 0.73
CA LEU A 161 19.58 -7.37 0.89
C LEU A 161 19.97 -8.21 2.09
N ASP A 162 21.14 -8.84 2.02
CA ASP A 162 21.75 -9.46 3.19
C ASP A 162 22.38 -8.41 4.12
N SER A 163 22.84 -8.85 5.30
CA SER A 163 23.50 -7.98 6.28
C SER A 163 24.77 -7.26 5.78
N THR A 164 25.31 -7.64 4.62
CA THR A 164 26.47 -6.99 3.97
C THR A 164 26.07 -5.96 2.92
N GLY A 165 24.76 -5.84 2.64
CA GLY A 165 24.21 -4.99 1.58
C GLY A 165 24.23 -5.65 0.20
N ALA A 166 24.48 -6.96 0.10
CA ALA A 166 24.39 -7.65 -1.18
C ALA A 166 22.93 -8.01 -1.49
N VAL A 167 22.51 -7.77 -2.73
CA VAL A 167 21.14 -8.06 -3.18
C VAL A 167 20.91 -9.56 -3.24
N ILE A 168 19.87 -10.03 -2.55
CA ILE A 168 19.39 -11.43 -2.58
C ILE A 168 18.35 -11.59 -3.69
N VAL A 169 17.32 -10.74 -3.69
CA VAL A 169 16.31 -10.64 -4.75
C VAL A 169 15.96 -9.18 -5.01
N SER A 170 15.55 -8.88 -6.24
CA SER A 170 15.13 -7.54 -6.66
C SER A 170 14.03 -7.68 -7.71
N GLN A 171 12.98 -6.89 -7.59
CA GLN A 171 11.90 -6.84 -8.58
C GLN A 171 11.46 -5.41 -8.83
N GLU A 172 11.10 -5.14 -10.08
CA GLU A 172 10.57 -3.86 -10.53
C GLU A 172 9.06 -3.98 -10.75
N PHE A 173 8.33 -2.97 -10.29
CA PHE A 173 6.88 -2.86 -10.38
C PHE A 173 6.54 -1.54 -11.07
N ALA A 174 5.91 -1.65 -12.24
CA ALA A 174 5.38 -0.50 -12.96
C ALA A 174 3.94 -0.21 -12.48
N PRO A 175 3.36 0.96 -12.81
CA PRO A 175 1.95 1.22 -12.56
C PRO A 175 1.10 0.11 -13.15
N SER A 176 0.07 -0.33 -12.42
CA SER A 176 -0.88 -1.30 -12.97
C SER A 176 -1.52 -0.69 -14.22
N ALA A 177 -1.56 -1.46 -15.32
CA ALA A 177 -2.36 -1.08 -16.47
C ALA A 177 -3.84 -1.16 -16.06
N GLU A 178 -4.55 -0.04 -16.14
CA GLU A 178 -6.03 -0.02 -16.10
C GLU A 178 -6.64 -0.70 -17.32
#